data_AF-A0A954TKW4-F1
#
_entry.id   AF-A0A954TKW4-F1
#
_cell.length_a   1.000
_cell.length_b   1.000
_cell.length_c   1.000
_cell.angle_alpha   90.00
_cell.angle_beta   90.00
_cell.angle_gamma   90.00
#
_symmetry.space_group_name_H-M   'P 1'
#
loop_
_entity.id
_entity.type
_entity.pdbx_description
1 polymer ?
#
loop_
_entity_poly.entity_id
_entity_poly.type
_entity_poly.pdbx_seq_one_letter_code
_entity_poly.pdbx_strand_id
1 'polypeptide(L)'
;MVARLTVIISQSSQRDRRAAEAEESLLAELLMAPGLDATLVGCLEQMEPESTDHLCLSGFTNSVALVSWLTAEQVAMHWQRLQLGGQVIGATQAEAAPAGNRRVHCLSLASGLPLLLSQLKQLLSDRRVQTFSLGLPPASPASPSSPTDASKTASERPPIGQPAPPLSKGAPQPPATASAETKWSNLDELVDEFDLLDL
;
A
#
# COMPACT_ATOMS: atom_id res chain seq x y z
N MET A 1 0.46 -0.77 17.02
CA MET A 1 0.83 -0.74 15.59
C MET A 1 0.23 0.49 14.96
N VAL A 2 0.94 1.17 14.06
CA VAL A 2 0.36 2.28 13.30
C VAL A 2 -0.52 1.68 12.20
N ALA A 3 -1.83 1.88 12.28
CA ALA A 3 -2.74 1.48 11.22
C ALA A 3 -2.44 2.30 9.96
N ARG A 4 -2.21 1.62 8.83
CA ARG A 4 -2.03 2.25 7.51
C ARG A 4 -3.28 2.00 6.67
N LEU A 5 -3.75 3.03 5.97
CA LEU A 5 -4.84 2.95 5.03
C LEU A 5 -4.31 3.28 3.63
N THR A 6 -4.40 2.31 2.73
CA THR A 6 -4.09 2.53 1.31
C THR A 6 -5.24 3.28 0.65
N VAL A 7 -4.90 4.41 0.02
CA VAL A 7 -5.79 5.27 -0.74
C VAL A 7 -5.39 5.21 -2.20
N ILE A 8 -6.29 4.75 -3.05
CA ILE A 8 -6.08 4.62 -4.49
C ILE A 8 -6.81 5.77 -5.15
N ILE A 9 -6.12 6.58 -5.96
CA ILE A 9 -6.71 7.70 -6.70
C ILE A 9 -6.78 7.28 -8.17
N SER A 10 -8.00 7.19 -8.71
CA SER A 10 -8.23 6.94 -10.12
C SER A 10 -8.21 8.26 -10.87
N GLN A 11 -7.37 8.33 -11.90
CA GLN A 11 -7.36 9.46 -12.83
C GLN A 11 -8.68 9.60 -13.59
N SER A 12 -9.04 10.84 -13.94
CA SER A 12 -10.15 11.13 -14.84
C SER A 12 -9.88 10.61 -16.27
N SER A 13 -10.92 10.12 -16.95
CA SER A 13 -10.81 9.71 -18.37
C SER A 13 -10.65 10.91 -19.31
N GLN A 14 -11.16 12.07 -18.91
CA GLN A 14 -11.01 13.32 -19.65
C GLN A 14 -9.71 14.00 -19.22
N ARG A 15 -8.95 14.51 -20.20
CA ARG A 15 -7.75 15.35 -19.99
C ARG A 15 -8.13 16.74 -19.47
N ASP A 16 -8.89 16.78 -18.38
CA ASP A 16 -9.26 18.02 -17.73
C ASP A 16 -8.13 18.46 -16.81
N ARG A 17 -7.47 19.57 -17.18
CA ARG A 17 -6.38 20.14 -16.38
C ARG A 17 -6.79 20.43 -14.94
N ARG A 18 -8.03 20.88 -14.73
CA ARG A 18 -8.59 21.12 -13.38
C ARG A 18 -8.73 19.84 -12.56
N ALA A 19 -9.09 18.73 -13.22
CA ALA A 19 -9.21 17.45 -12.55
C ALA A 19 -7.83 16.92 -12.14
N ALA A 20 -6.86 17.01 -13.04
CA ALA A 20 -5.47 16.66 -12.76
C ALA A 20 -4.89 17.50 -11.61
N GLU A 21 -5.08 18.82 -11.60
CA GLU A 21 -4.63 19.69 -10.51
C GLU A 21 -5.26 19.30 -9.16
N ALA A 22 -6.54 18.90 -9.13
CA ALA A 22 -7.21 18.43 -7.92
C ALA A 22 -6.70 17.07 -7.45
N GLU A 23 -6.44 16.14 -8.37
CA GLU A 23 -5.85 14.82 -8.08
C GLU A 23 -4.42 14.94 -7.52
N GLU A 24 -3.59 15.78 -8.14
CA GLU A 24 -2.23 16.07 -7.69
C GLU A 24 -2.21 16.74 -6.32
N SER A 25 -3.10 17.72 -6.09
CA SER A 25 -3.25 18.37 -4.79
C SER A 25 -3.68 17.38 -3.70
N LEU A 26 -4.64 16.50 -4.01
CA LEU A 26 -5.04 15.45 -3.08
C LEU A 26 -3.89 14.48 -2.80
N LEU A 27 -3.17 14.03 -3.83
CA LEU A 27 -2.03 13.14 -3.69
C LEU A 27 -0.96 13.75 -2.80
N ALA A 28 -0.63 15.02 -3.01
CA ALA A 28 0.34 15.76 -2.19
C ALA A 28 -0.09 15.81 -0.72
N GLU A 29 -1.36 16.14 -0.44
CA GLU A 29 -1.87 16.17 0.94
C GLU A 29 -1.87 14.79 1.60
N LEU A 30 -2.20 13.73 0.86
CA LEU A 30 -2.18 12.36 1.39
C LEU A 30 -0.77 11.86 1.70
N LEU A 31 0.22 12.23 0.89
CA LEU A 31 1.63 11.90 1.13
C LEU A 31 2.18 12.58 2.39
N MET A 32 1.65 13.75 2.75
CA MET A 32 2.01 14.46 3.99
C MET A 32 1.26 13.93 5.22
N ALA A 33 0.17 13.17 5.03
CA ALA A 33 -0.67 12.70 6.12
C ALA A 33 -0.14 11.37 6.71
N PRO A 34 0.06 11.29 8.04
CA PRO A 34 0.62 10.09 8.66
C PRO A 34 -0.37 8.92 8.65
N GLY A 35 0.08 7.76 8.15
CA GLY A 35 -0.71 6.53 8.11
C GLY A 35 -1.65 6.41 6.91
N LEU A 36 -1.57 7.33 5.94
CA LEU A 36 -2.19 7.19 4.63
C LEU A 36 -1.11 6.87 3.60
N ASP A 37 -1.34 5.85 2.79
CA ASP A 37 -0.46 5.50 1.67
C ASP A 37 -1.25 5.74 0.39
N ALA A 38 -0.89 6.77 -0.37
CA ALA A 38 -1.57 7.10 -1.61
C ALA A 38 -0.93 6.40 -2.81
N THR A 39 -1.75 5.95 -3.76
CA THR A 39 -1.31 5.36 -5.03
C THR A 39 -2.20 5.91 -6.14
N LEU A 40 -1.57 6.43 -7.18
CA LEU A 40 -2.27 6.92 -8.38
C LEU A 40 -2.36 5.78 -9.39
N VAL A 41 -3.55 5.55 -9.94
CA VAL A 41 -3.80 4.56 -11.01
C VAL A 41 -4.50 5.24 -12.17
N GLY A 42 -4.32 4.68 -13.37
CA GLY A 42 -5.03 5.13 -14.56
C GLY A 42 -6.56 5.05 -14.44
N CYS A 43 -7.24 5.57 -15.45
CA CYS A 43 -8.69 5.61 -15.45
C CYS A 43 -9.32 4.20 -15.46
N LEU A 44 -10.18 3.91 -14.48
CA LEU A 44 -10.88 2.62 -14.33
C LEU A 44 -11.73 2.23 -15.56
N GLU A 45 -12.23 3.21 -16.30
CA GLU A 45 -13.04 2.99 -17.50
C GLU A 45 -12.22 2.38 -18.64
N GLN A 46 -10.99 2.88 -18.81
CA GLN A 46 -10.08 2.52 -19.90
C GLN A 46 -9.08 1.43 -19.51
N MET A 47 -9.07 1.03 -18.24
CA MET A 47 -8.16 0.02 -17.73
C MET A 47 -8.40 -1.32 -18.43
N GLU A 48 -7.35 -1.87 -19.01
CA GLU A 48 -7.37 -3.20 -19.62
C GLU A 48 -7.06 -4.28 -18.56
N PRO A 49 -7.71 -5.46 -18.63
CA PRO A 49 -7.22 -6.63 -17.91
C PRO A 49 -5.79 -6.91 -18.38
N GLU A 50 -4.86 -7.17 -17.46
CA GLU A 50 -3.40 -7.28 -17.73
C GLU A 50 -2.61 -5.96 -17.83
N SER A 51 -3.25 -4.80 -17.70
CA SER A 51 -2.52 -3.55 -17.51
C SER A 51 -1.72 -3.55 -16.19
N THR A 52 -0.63 -2.77 -16.14
CA THR A 52 0.15 -2.58 -14.91
C THR A 52 -0.70 -2.08 -13.75
N ASP A 53 -1.69 -1.23 -14.02
CA ASP A 53 -2.63 -0.73 -13.03
C ASP A 53 -3.53 -1.84 -12.50
N HIS A 54 -4.04 -2.72 -13.38
CA HIS A 54 -4.81 -3.89 -12.97
C HIS A 54 -4.01 -4.80 -12.03
N LEU A 55 -2.75 -5.07 -12.39
CA LEU A 55 -1.84 -5.85 -11.55
C LEU A 55 -1.62 -5.19 -10.18
N CYS A 56 -1.43 -3.86 -10.16
CA CYS A 56 -1.30 -3.09 -8.92
C CYS A 56 -2.56 -3.22 -8.04
N LEU A 57 -3.76 -3.04 -8.62
CA LEU A 57 -5.03 -3.17 -7.90
C LEU A 57 -5.28 -4.58 -7.36
N SER A 58 -4.83 -5.60 -8.10
CA SER A 58 -4.94 -7.01 -7.70
C SER A 58 -4.03 -7.36 -6.52
N GLY A 59 -2.88 -6.69 -6.40
CA GLY A 59 -1.90 -6.93 -5.34
C GLY A 59 -2.34 -6.49 -3.94
N PHE A 60 -3.32 -5.60 -3.84
CA PHE A 60 -3.84 -5.16 -2.55
C PHE A 60 -4.72 -6.25 -1.93
N THR A 61 -4.23 -6.87 -0.86
CA THR A 61 -4.99 -7.87 -0.07
C THR A 61 -5.85 -7.21 1.00
N ASN A 62 -5.46 -6.03 1.47
CA ASN A 62 -6.16 -5.29 2.50
C ASN A 62 -7.31 -4.47 1.92
N SER A 63 -8.22 -4.06 2.81
CA SER A 63 -9.26 -3.11 2.44
C SER A 63 -8.63 -1.77 2.04
N VAL A 64 -9.15 -1.14 0.99
CA VAL A 64 -8.59 0.08 0.38
C VAL A 64 -9.66 1.16 0.29
N ALA A 65 -9.26 2.43 0.29
CA ALA A 65 -10.13 3.53 -0.08
C ALA A 65 -9.84 3.89 -1.54
N LEU A 66 -10.87 3.89 -2.39
CA LEU A 66 -10.76 4.24 -3.80
C LEU A 66 -11.42 5.59 -4.02
N VAL A 67 -10.64 6.55 -4.47
CA VAL A 67 -11.06 7.90 -4.79
C VAL A 67 -11.18 8.01 -6.31
N SER A 68 -12.35 8.37 -6.81
CA SER A 68 -12.59 8.51 -8.24
C SER A 68 -13.60 9.63 -8.53
N TRP A 69 -13.59 10.12 -9.76
CA TRP A 69 -14.63 11.00 -10.29
C TRP A 69 -15.93 10.25 -10.62
N LEU A 70 -15.84 8.93 -10.75
CA LEU A 70 -16.98 8.06 -11.06
C LEU A 70 -17.91 7.89 -9.86
N THR A 71 -19.17 7.59 -10.15
CA THR A 71 -20.14 7.19 -9.13
C THR A 71 -19.81 5.81 -8.56
N ALA A 72 -20.25 5.51 -7.34
CA ALA A 72 -20.01 4.22 -6.71
C ALA A 72 -20.53 3.03 -7.56
N GLU A 73 -21.63 3.22 -8.30
CA GLU A 73 -22.20 2.22 -9.20
C GLU A 73 -21.29 1.93 -10.40
N GLN A 74 -20.78 2.98 -11.06
CA GLN A 74 -19.83 2.85 -12.15
C GLN A 74 -18.54 2.17 -11.68
N VAL A 75 -18.02 2.59 -10.52
CA VAL A 75 -16.83 1.96 -9.94
C VAL A 75 -17.09 0.49 -9.66
N ALA A 76 -18.23 0.11 -9.07
CA ALA A 76 -18.59 -1.28 -8.84
C ALA A 76 -18.65 -2.08 -10.14
N MET A 77 -19.23 -1.52 -11.20
CA MET A 77 -19.30 -2.13 -12.52
C MET A 77 -17.90 -2.38 -13.10
N HIS A 78 -17.02 -1.38 -13.08
CA HIS A 78 -15.65 -1.53 -13.59
C HIS A 78 -14.80 -2.48 -12.72
N TRP A 79 -14.99 -2.45 -11.40
CA TRP A 79 -14.33 -3.36 -10.46
C TRP A 79 -14.70 -4.82 -10.73
N GLN A 80 -15.99 -5.08 -10.99
CA GLN A 80 -16.48 -6.41 -11.36
C GLN A 80 -16.01 -6.83 -12.75
N ARG A 81 -15.99 -5.92 -13.73
CA ARG A 81 -15.46 -6.16 -15.09
C ARG A 81 -14.00 -6.60 -15.04
N LEU A 82 -13.20 -5.96 -14.18
CA LEU A 82 -11.79 -6.27 -13.97
C LEU A 82 -11.56 -7.51 -13.09
N GLN A 83 -12.63 -8.16 -12.61
CA GLN A 83 -12.60 -9.31 -11.72
C GLN A 83 -11.76 -9.07 -10.46
N LEU A 84 -11.72 -7.83 -9.98
CA LEU A 84 -10.98 -7.48 -8.79
C LEU A 84 -11.74 -7.98 -7.55
N GLY A 85 -11.02 -8.65 -6.65
CA GLY A 85 -11.61 -9.15 -5.42
C GLY A 85 -12.10 -8.03 -4.50
N GLY A 86 -13.14 -8.33 -3.72
CA GLY A 86 -13.67 -7.44 -2.70
C GLY A 86 -15.02 -6.81 -3.06
N GLN A 87 -15.67 -6.25 -2.05
CA GLN A 87 -16.94 -5.57 -2.18
C GLN A 87 -16.71 -4.06 -2.27
N VAL A 88 -17.23 -3.46 -3.34
CA VAL A 88 -17.29 -2.01 -3.49
C VAL A 88 -18.40 -1.47 -2.60
N ILE A 89 -18.05 -0.53 -1.75
CA ILE A 89 -18.92 0.10 -0.77
C ILE A 89 -18.92 1.60 -1.03
N GLY A 90 -20.09 2.18 -1.26
CA GLY A 90 -20.21 3.64 -1.44
C GLY A 90 -19.90 4.42 -0.16
N ALA A 91 -19.51 5.69 -0.29
CA ALA A 91 -19.13 6.59 0.80
C ALA A 91 -20.15 6.65 1.97
N THR A 92 -21.43 6.39 1.71
CA THR A 92 -22.51 6.46 2.70
C THR A 92 -22.88 5.10 3.32
N GLN A 93 -22.40 3.98 2.78
CA GLN A 93 -22.70 2.64 3.30
C GLN A 93 -21.50 2.07 4.08
N ALA A 94 -21.02 2.76 5.11
CA ALA A 94 -20.05 2.17 6.05
C ALA A 94 -20.66 1.07 6.95
N GLU A 95 -21.73 0.40 6.50
CA GLU A 95 -22.54 -0.50 7.31
C GLU A 95 -21.99 -1.93 7.27
N ALA A 96 -21.69 -2.42 8.48
CA ALA A 96 -21.33 -3.76 8.92
C ALA A 96 -21.51 -4.94 7.93
N ALA A 97 -20.68 -5.02 6.89
CA ALA A 97 -20.49 -6.27 6.14
C ALA A 97 -19.77 -7.32 7.02
N PRO A 98 -19.90 -8.63 6.75
CA PRO A 98 -19.21 -9.67 7.52
C PRO A 98 -17.68 -9.53 7.42
N ALA A 99 -17.00 -9.85 8.51
CA ALA A 99 -15.54 -9.85 8.60
C ALA A 99 -14.99 -10.99 7.75
N GLY A 100 -14.35 -10.68 6.61
CA GLY A 100 -13.71 -11.70 5.77
C GLY A 100 -13.41 -11.23 4.35
N ASN A 101 -14.26 -10.37 3.77
CA ASN A 101 -14.05 -9.88 2.41
C ASN A 101 -13.30 -8.54 2.38
N ARG A 102 -12.38 -8.41 1.42
CA ARG A 102 -11.71 -7.14 1.07
C ARG A 102 -12.77 -6.08 0.79
N ARG A 103 -12.66 -4.90 1.42
CA ARG A 103 -13.59 -3.78 1.21
C ARG A 103 -12.91 -2.67 0.41
N VAL A 104 -13.65 -2.12 -0.54
CA VAL A 104 -13.21 -0.98 -1.35
C VAL A 104 -14.16 0.17 -1.06
N HIS A 105 -13.70 1.15 -0.29
CA HIS A 105 -14.51 2.32 0.05
C HIS A 105 -14.42 3.34 -1.06
N CYS A 106 -15.50 3.53 -1.82
CA CYS A 106 -15.56 4.47 -2.93
C CYS A 106 -15.94 5.86 -2.45
N LEU A 107 -15.02 6.81 -2.68
CA LEU A 107 -15.15 8.22 -2.34
C LEU A 107 -15.15 9.02 -3.63
N SER A 108 -16.12 9.91 -3.78
CA SER A 108 -16.21 10.76 -4.97
C SER A 108 -15.35 12.01 -4.78
N LEU A 109 -14.45 12.26 -5.73
CA LEU A 109 -13.61 13.47 -5.74
C LEU A 109 -14.45 14.75 -5.98
N ALA A 110 -15.63 14.60 -6.60
CA ALA A 110 -16.57 15.70 -6.82
C ALA A 110 -17.10 16.33 -5.51
N SER A 111 -17.03 15.60 -4.39
CA SER A 111 -17.48 16.08 -3.07
C SER A 111 -16.57 17.15 -2.46
N GLY A 112 -15.37 17.33 -3.03
CA GLY A 112 -14.36 18.27 -2.56
C GLY A 112 -13.33 17.63 -1.61
N LEU A 113 -12.11 18.16 -1.69
CA LEU A 113 -10.93 17.71 -0.95
C LEU A 113 -11.10 17.71 0.59
N PRO A 114 -11.65 18.74 1.25
CA PRO A 114 -11.72 18.76 2.72
C PRO A 114 -12.68 17.72 3.30
N LEU A 115 -13.79 17.44 2.60
CA LEU A 115 -14.74 16.41 3.01
C LEU A 115 -14.10 15.02 2.88
N LEU A 116 -13.41 14.80 1.77
CA LEU A 116 -12.76 13.53 1.47
C LEU A 116 -11.65 13.20 2.47
N LEU A 117 -10.82 14.17 2.84
CA LEU A 117 -9.81 13.98 3.88
C LEU A 117 -10.43 13.69 5.26
N SER A 118 -11.55 14.33 5.58
CA SER A 118 -12.27 14.06 6.82
C SER A 118 -12.79 12.61 6.85
N GLN A 119 -13.34 12.14 5.73
CA GLN A 119 -13.80 10.74 5.59
C GLN A 119 -12.64 9.74 5.65
N LEU A 120 -11.50 10.01 5.01
CA LEU A 120 -10.32 9.15 5.09
C LEU A 120 -9.74 9.07 6.51
N LYS A 121 -9.71 10.20 7.23
CA LYS A 121 -9.28 10.23 8.64
C LYS A 121 -10.24 9.46 9.54
N GLN A 122 -11.54 9.51 9.26
CA GLN A 122 -12.54 8.71 9.95
C GLN A 122 -12.31 7.22 9.69
N LEU A 123 -12.16 6.79 8.44
CA LEU A 123 -11.86 5.39 8.08
C LEU A 123 -10.56 4.89 8.72
N LEU A 124 -9.52 5.74 8.78
CA LEU A 124 -8.28 5.41 9.47
C LEU A 124 -8.50 5.23 10.97
N SER A 125 -9.31 6.09 11.59
CA SER A 125 -9.66 6.02 13.02
C SER A 125 -10.45 4.77 13.35
N ASP A 126 -11.43 4.40 12.51
CA ASP A 126 -12.22 3.17 12.66
C ASP A 126 -11.35 1.92 12.55
N ARG A 127 -10.26 1.99 11.76
CA ARG A 127 -9.28 0.89 11.63
C ARG A 127 -8.25 0.83 12.74
N ARG A 128 -8.04 1.90 13.49
CA ARG A 128 -7.19 1.85 14.67
C ARG A 128 -7.95 1.07 15.73
N VAL A 129 -7.78 -0.25 15.70
CA VAL A 129 -8.20 -1.14 16.79
C VAL A 129 -7.66 -0.52 18.07
N GLN A 130 -8.55 0.01 18.90
CA GLN A 130 -8.20 0.47 20.23
C GLN A 130 -7.79 -0.77 21.00
N THR A 131 -6.50 -1.06 21.01
CA THR A 131 -5.94 -2.04 21.92
C THR A 131 -6.04 -1.43 23.30
N PHE A 132 -7.13 -1.72 24.01
CA PHE A 132 -7.19 -1.48 25.44
C PHE A 132 -6.13 -2.40 26.05
N SER A 133 -5.17 -1.83 26.77
CA SER A 133 -4.36 -2.64 27.67
C SER A 133 -5.33 -3.24 28.69
N LEU A 134 -5.58 -4.55 28.63
CA LEU A 134 -6.10 -5.26 29.79
C LEU A 134 -5.01 -5.16 30.86
N GLY A 135 -5.07 -4.07 31.64
CA GLY A 135 -4.34 -3.96 32.87
C GLY A 135 -4.87 -5.06 33.78
N LEU A 136 -4.12 -6.15 33.87
CA LEU A 136 -4.19 -7.01 35.05
C LEU A 136 -3.99 -6.07 36.25
N PRO A 137 -4.89 -6.05 37.24
CA PRO A 137 -4.76 -5.17 38.39
C PRO A 137 -3.38 -5.39 39.02
N PRO A 138 -2.66 -4.32 39.40
CA PRO A 138 -1.38 -4.50 40.09
C PRO A 138 -1.65 -5.32 41.34
N ALA A 139 -0.98 -6.49 41.43
CA ALA A 139 -0.91 -7.22 42.67
C ALA A 139 -0.38 -6.25 43.73
N SER A 140 -1.20 -6.04 44.76
CA SER A 140 -0.92 -5.17 45.90
C SER A 140 0.48 -5.44 46.47
N PRO A 141 1.21 -4.40 46.91
CA PRO A 141 2.63 -4.49 47.24
C PRO A 141 2.86 -5.31 48.51
N ALA A 142 3.50 -6.47 48.38
CA ALA A 142 4.15 -7.12 49.49
C ALA A 142 5.47 -6.39 49.80
N SER A 143 5.57 -5.94 51.04
CA SER A 143 6.66 -5.17 51.62
C SER A 143 8.06 -5.80 51.45
N PRO A 144 9.12 -4.99 51.50
CA PRO A 144 10.49 -5.39 51.21
C PRO A 144 11.13 -6.14 52.38
N SER A 145 11.82 -7.23 52.07
CA SER A 145 12.81 -7.85 52.96
C SER A 145 14.09 -8.12 52.18
N SER A 146 15.08 -7.24 52.39
CA SER A 146 16.52 -7.56 52.31
C SER A 146 17.04 -7.54 53.76
N PRO A 147 18.20 -8.11 54.13
CA PRO A 147 19.32 -8.54 53.27
C PRO A 147 19.93 -9.91 53.66
N THR A 148 20.97 -10.36 52.94
CA THR A 148 22.27 -10.85 53.48
C THR A 148 22.87 -12.02 52.69
N ASP A 149 24.14 -11.78 52.32
CA ASP A 149 25.25 -12.69 51.98
C ASP A 149 25.27 -13.57 50.73
N ALA A 150 26.17 -13.15 49.84
CA ALA A 150 27.29 -13.93 49.28
C ALA A 150 27.14 -15.46 49.19
N SER A 151 27.24 -15.98 47.97
CA SER A 151 28.28 -16.96 47.68
C SER A 151 28.58 -17.13 46.18
N LYS A 152 29.88 -17.20 45.97
CA LYS A 152 30.72 -17.42 44.80
C LYS A 152 30.75 -18.91 44.44
N THR A 153 30.55 -19.26 43.17
CA THR A 153 31.03 -20.49 42.48
C THR A 153 30.54 -20.40 41.03
N ALA A 154 31.37 -20.19 39.99
CA ALA A 154 32.42 -21.03 39.42
C ALA A 154 31.93 -22.41 38.94
N SER A 155 32.34 -22.76 37.71
CA SER A 155 32.11 -24.03 36.96
C SER A 155 30.72 -24.17 36.31
N GLU A 156 30.54 -24.67 35.08
CA GLU A 156 31.44 -25.30 34.10
C GLU A 156 30.73 -25.34 32.73
N ARG A 157 31.48 -25.19 31.64
CA ARG A 157 31.13 -25.64 30.27
C ARG A 157 31.33 -27.17 30.23
N PRO A 158 30.70 -27.99 29.35
CA PRO A 158 31.10 -28.03 27.93
C PRO A 158 29.91 -28.47 27.00
N PRO A 159 30.10 -29.03 25.78
CA PRO A 159 29.64 -28.40 24.54
C PRO A 159 28.66 -29.32 23.76
N ILE A 160 28.46 -29.01 22.47
CA ILE A 160 28.03 -29.89 21.35
C ILE A 160 26.71 -29.45 20.72
N GLY A 161 26.78 -29.10 19.42
CA GLY A 161 25.60 -28.96 18.57
C GLY A 161 25.71 -27.95 17.43
N GLN A 162 26.82 -27.89 16.71
CA GLN A 162 26.83 -27.33 15.35
C GLN A 162 26.38 -28.43 14.37
N PRO A 163 25.35 -28.19 13.54
CA PRO A 163 25.24 -28.83 12.24
C PRO A 163 25.85 -27.91 11.18
N ALA A 164 26.82 -28.46 10.45
CA ALA A 164 27.51 -27.85 9.32
C ALA A 164 26.58 -27.58 8.12
N PRO A 165 26.97 -26.64 7.23
CA PRO A 165 26.35 -26.48 5.91
C PRO A 165 26.87 -27.55 4.93
N PRO A 166 26.05 -28.07 4.00
CA PRO A 166 26.58 -28.84 2.89
C PRO A 166 27.14 -27.93 1.78
N LEU A 167 28.46 -28.02 1.57
CA LEU A 167 29.08 -27.79 0.26
C LEU A 167 28.67 -28.93 -0.68
N SER A 168 28.25 -28.63 -1.91
CA SER A 168 28.90 -29.15 -3.13
C SER A 168 28.15 -28.84 -4.43
N LYS A 169 28.92 -28.28 -5.36
CA LYS A 169 29.04 -28.60 -6.79
C LYS A 169 27.83 -28.42 -7.72
N GLY A 170 28.01 -27.49 -8.66
CA GLY A 170 27.25 -27.49 -9.92
C GLY A 170 27.53 -26.27 -10.79
N ALA A 171 28.75 -26.14 -11.33
CA ALA A 171 28.93 -25.38 -12.57
C ALA A 171 28.19 -26.10 -13.70
N PRO A 172 27.49 -25.37 -14.57
CA PRO A 172 27.99 -25.22 -15.93
C PRO A 172 27.79 -23.80 -16.51
N GLN A 173 28.89 -23.25 -17.02
CA GLN A 173 28.91 -22.25 -18.10
C GLN A 173 29.15 -22.99 -19.43
N PRO A 174 28.97 -22.39 -20.62
CA PRO A 174 27.92 -21.51 -21.16
C PRO A 174 27.32 -22.14 -22.45
N PRO A 175 26.53 -21.41 -23.26
CA PRO A 175 27.17 -20.74 -24.39
C PRO A 175 26.69 -19.30 -24.63
N ALA A 176 27.60 -18.54 -25.24
CA ALA A 176 27.42 -17.20 -25.76
C ALA A 176 26.46 -17.15 -26.95
N THR A 177 25.67 -16.08 -27.00
CA THR A 177 25.01 -15.40 -28.15
C THR A 177 24.02 -14.44 -27.51
N ALA A 178 23.79 -13.20 -27.91
CA ALA A 178 24.35 -12.30 -28.89
C ALA A 178 23.73 -10.93 -28.53
N SER A 179 24.51 -9.87 -28.67
CA SER A 179 24.10 -8.50 -28.98
C SER A 179 22.67 -8.05 -28.61
N ALA A 180 22.56 -7.27 -27.54
CA ALA A 180 21.47 -6.30 -27.38
C ALA A 180 22.06 -4.93 -26.99
N GLU A 181 23.05 -4.50 -27.78
CA GLU A 181 23.72 -3.20 -27.65
C GLU A 181 23.24 -2.33 -28.81
N THR A 182 21.96 -1.94 -28.80
CA THR A 182 21.38 -1.02 -29.81
C THR A 182 20.15 -0.27 -29.30
N LYS A 183 20.09 0.05 -28.01
CA LYS A 183 18.94 0.80 -27.45
C LYS A 183 19.30 2.10 -26.73
N TRP A 184 20.58 2.45 -26.69
CA TRP A 184 21.06 3.70 -26.07
C TRP A 184 21.52 4.73 -27.12
N SER A 185 21.89 4.28 -28.32
CA SER A 185 22.25 5.16 -29.45
C SER A 185 21.06 5.91 -30.07
N ASN A 186 19.84 5.58 -29.66
CA ASN A 186 18.59 6.20 -30.15
C ASN A 186 18.10 7.35 -29.24
N LEU A 187 18.81 7.66 -28.15
CA LEU A 187 18.49 8.81 -27.28
C LEU A 187 19.08 10.12 -27.81
N ASP A 188 20.24 10.06 -28.47
CA ASP A 188 20.91 11.24 -29.03
C ASP A 188 20.10 11.81 -30.21
N GLU A 189 19.53 10.93 -31.04
CA GLU A 189 18.70 11.31 -32.20
C GLU A 189 17.36 11.97 -31.78
N LEU A 190 16.85 11.64 -30.58
CA LEU A 190 15.65 12.27 -30.02
C LEU A 190 15.91 13.65 -29.40
N VAL A 191 17.18 13.97 -29.06
CA VAL A 191 17.56 15.30 -28.56
C VAL A 191 17.68 16.28 -29.72
N ASP A 192 18.22 15.85 -30.86
CA ASP A 192 18.31 16.68 -32.08
C ASP A 192 16.92 16.99 -32.68
N GLU A 193 15.91 16.11 -32.51
CA GLU A 193 14.54 16.37 -32.94
C GLU A 193 13.84 17.45 -32.10
N PHE A 194 14.23 17.62 -30.82
CA PHE A 194 13.61 18.59 -29.92
C PHE A 194 14.06 20.04 -30.20
N ASP A 195 15.28 20.24 -30.71
CA ASP A 195 15.80 21.55 -31.11
C ASP A 195 15.15 22.09 -32.40
N LEU A 196 14.51 21.23 -33.21
CA LEU A 196 13.80 21.62 -34.44
C LEU A 196 12.37 22.13 -34.19
N LEU A 197 11.83 21.96 -32.98
CA LEU A 197 10.44 22.30 -32.62
C LEU A 197 10.28 23.71 -32.03
N ASP A 198 11.36 24.49 -31.94
CA ASP A 198 11.36 25.87 -31.40
C ASP A 198 11.51 26.94 -32.50
N LEU A 199 10.80 26.77 -33.64
CA LEU A 199 10.78 27.70 -34.77
C LEU A 199 9.36 28.08 -35.21
#